data_AF-A0A8X6HC21-F1
#
_entry.id   AF-A0A8X6HC21-F1
#
_cell.length_a   1.000
_cell.length_b   1.000
_cell.length_c   1.000
_cell.angle_alpha   90.00
_cell.angle_beta   90.00
_cell.angle_gamma   90.00
#
_symmetry.space_group_name_H-M   'P 1'
#
loop_
_entity.id
_entity.type
_entity.pdbx_description
1 polymer ?
#
loop_
_entity_poly.entity_id
_entity_poly.type
_entity_poly.pdbx_seq_one_letter_code
_entity_poly.pdbx_strand_id
1 'polypeptide(L)'
;MKWFSAVVAIVFLISAMALVHVQSCLSESDCKEDECCAAPHPKALKYGTCLKLGKEKDACTLLETKLVNYGGKYVRGCPCRFGYTCRSARGLKPMPGSLAIFTLKCFKATPAELEEATKISEGEEVFYEEIIEDGKVIEKKIID
;
A
#
# COMPACT_ATOMS: atom_id res chain seq x y z
N MET A 1 -0.85 48.11 -17.15
CA MET A 1 -1.81 46.99 -17.03
C MET A 1 -1.17 45.59 -17.12
N LYS A 2 -0.11 45.36 -17.91
CA LYS A 2 0.55 44.04 -18.03
C LYS A 2 1.22 43.51 -16.75
N TRP A 3 1.60 44.39 -15.82
CA TRP A 3 2.31 43.99 -14.59
C TRP A 3 1.40 43.37 -13.52
N PHE A 4 0.12 43.77 -13.45
CA PHE A 4 -0.84 43.18 -12.51
C PHE A 4 -1.15 41.72 -12.85
N SER A 5 -1.20 41.37 -14.14
CA SER A 5 -1.43 39.99 -14.58
C SER A 5 -0.28 39.05 -14.20
N ALA A 6 0.97 39.55 -14.18
CA ALA A 6 2.13 38.76 -13.78
C ALA A 6 2.15 38.52 -12.27
N VAL A 7 1.80 39.52 -11.46
CA VAL A 7 1.72 39.40 -10.00
C VAL A 7 0.65 38.40 -9.58
N VAL A 8 -0.53 38.43 -10.21
CA VAL A 8 -1.61 37.48 -9.94
C VAL A 8 -1.20 36.04 -10.28
N ALA A 9 -0.52 35.82 -11.42
CA ALA A 9 -0.04 34.49 -11.81
C ALA A 9 1.02 33.93 -10.84
N ILE A 10 1.93 34.79 -10.34
CA ILE A 10 2.96 34.40 -9.37
C ILE A 10 2.32 34.03 -8.03
N VAL A 11 1.35 34.80 -7.54
CA VAL A 11 0.62 34.48 -6.30
C VAL A 11 -0.14 33.16 -6.42
N PHE A 12 -0.77 32.91 -7.58
CA PHE A 12 -1.49 31.66 -7.83
C PHE A 12 -0.55 30.45 -7.84
N LEU A 13 0.63 30.57 -8.47
CA LEU A 13 1.66 29.52 -8.48
C LEU A 13 2.21 29.21 -7.08
N ILE A 14 2.46 30.23 -6.25
CA ILE A 14 2.94 30.04 -4.87
C ILE A 14 1.86 29.36 -4.02
N SER A 15 0.59 29.71 -4.19
CA SER A 15 -0.52 29.08 -3.46
C SER A 15 -0.68 27.59 -3.78
N ALA A 16 -0.39 27.18 -5.02
CA ALA A 16 -0.46 25.78 -5.44
C ALA A 16 0.65 24.91 -4.82
N MET A 17 1.82 25.49 -4.54
CA MET A 17 2.96 24.76 -3.95
C MET A 17 2.77 24.46 -2.46
N ALA A 18 1.98 25.26 -1.74
CA ALA A 18 1.75 25.08 -0.29
C ALA A 18 0.97 23.80 0.07
N LEU A 19 0.33 23.16 -0.91
CA LEU A 19 -0.49 21.96 -0.71
C LEU A 19 0.29 20.65 -0.75
N VAL A 20 1.56 20.66 -1.17
CA VAL A 20 2.40 19.45 -1.22
C VAL A 20 3.22 19.33 0.07
N HIS A 21 2.54 19.08 1.19
CA HIS A 21 3.21 18.74 2.45
C HIS A 21 3.66 17.28 2.41
N VAL A 22 4.94 17.05 2.08
CA VAL A 22 5.58 15.74 2.25
C VAL A 22 5.89 15.57 3.74
N GLN A 23 5.00 14.93 4.48
CA GLN A 23 5.18 14.67 5.90
C GLN A 23 6.13 13.49 6.11
N SER A 24 7.15 13.67 6.96
CA SER A 24 8.02 12.59 7.41
C SER A 24 7.39 11.80 8.56
N CYS A 25 7.75 10.54 8.70
CA CYS A 25 7.23 9.65 9.74
C CYS A 25 8.34 8.79 10.36
N LEU A 26 8.22 8.50 11.64
CA LEU A 26 9.04 7.53 12.37
C LEU A 26 8.32 6.19 12.52
N SER A 27 6.99 6.22 12.51
CA SER A 27 6.10 5.10 12.71
C SER A 27 4.82 5.27 11.88
N GLU A 28 4.06 4.19 11.70
CA GLU A 28 2.76 4.25 11.02
C GLU A 28 1.75 5.18 11.70
N SER A 29 1.81 5.31 13.04
CA SER A 29 0.93 6.19 13.82
C SER A 29 1.16 7.67 13.61
N ASP A 30 2.27 8.05 12.95
CA ASP A 30 2.54 9.45 12.61
C ASP A 30 1.77 9.90 11.36
N CYS A 31 1.20 8.96 10.60
CA CYS A 31 0.47 9.21 9.36
C CYS A 31 -1.05 9.15 9.58
N LYS A 32 -1.82 9.70 8.63
CA LYS A 32 -3.28 9.65 8.66
C LYS A 32 -3.81 8.25 8.32
N GLU A 33 -5.09 8.01 8.61
CA GLU A 33 -5.75 6.72 8.33
C GLU A 33 -5.70 6.30 6.85
N ASP A 34 -5.66 7.25 5.89
CA ASP A 34 -5.53 6.98 4.45
C ASP A 34 -4.07 6.96 3.95
N GLU A 35 -3.11 6.93 4.86
CA GLU A 35 -1.67 7.02 4.59
C GLU A 35 -0.90 5.88 5.26
N CYS A 36 0.28 5.58 4.74
CA CYS A 36 1.21 4.66 5.37
C CYS A 36 2.60 5.29 5.49
N CYS A 37 3.37 4.85 6.48
CA CYS A 37 4.76 5.25 6.60
C CYS A 37 5.65 4.38 5.70
N ALA A 38 6.14 4.95 4.60
CA ALA A 38 6.96 4.24 3.62
C ALA A 38 8.43 4.69 3.67
N ALA A 39 9.35 3.73 3.71
CA ALA A 39 10.79 3.97 3.60
C ALA A 39 11.26 3.67 2.17
N PRO A 40 11.98 4.60 1.50
CA PRO A 40 12.41 4.41 0.12
C PRO A 40 13.42 3.28 -0.05
N HIS A 41 14.16 2.93 1.02
CA HIS A 41 15.18 1.89 0.98
C HIS A 41 15.22 1.07 2.27
N PRO A 42 15.47 -0.25 2.22
CA PRO A 42 15.59 -1.10 3.41
C PRO A 42 16.77 -0.74 4.33
N LYS A 43 17.66 0.16 3.91
CA LYS A 43 18.76 0.70 4.75
C LYS A 43 18.41 2.03 5.40
N ALA A 44 17.34 2.68 4.94
CA ALA A 44 16.86 3.97 5.43
C ALA A 44 15.63 3.79 6.34
N LEU A 45 15.71 2.85 7.29
CA LEU A 45 14.57 2.49 8.16
C LEU A 45 14.32 3.47 9.30
N LYS A 46 15.25 4.41 9.54
CA LYS A 46 15.11 5.41 10.60
C LYS A 46 13.97 6.39 10.33
N TYR A 47 13.82 6.85 9.10
CA TYR A 47 12.81 7.83 8.71
C TYR A 47 12.09 7.37 7.45
N GLY A 48 10.77 7.49 7.45
CA GLY A 48 9.93 7.29 6.28
C GLY A 48 9.22 8.58 5.88
N THR A 49 8.36 8.44 4.87
CA THR A 49 7.46 9.47 4.40
C THR A 49 6.04 8.94 4.45
N CYS A 50 5.10 9.75 4.93
CA CYS A 50 3.68 9.44 4.83
C CYS A 50 3.28 9.52 3.36
N LEU A 51 2.92 8.38 2.79
CA LEU A 51 2.42 8.27 1.43
C LEU A 51 0.97 7.79 1.48
N LYS A 52 0.16 8.23 0.52
CA LYS A 52 -1.22 7.73 0.42
C LYS A 52 -1.25 6.25 0.09
N LEU A 53 -2.24 5.55 0.63
CA LEU A 53 -2.55 4.18 0.26
C LEU A 53 -2.85 4.07 -1.25
N GLY A 54 -2.42 2.97 -1.86
CA GLY A 54 -2.53 2.76 -3.30
C GLY A 54 -3.99 2.66 -3.76
N LYS A 55 -4.34 3.36 -4.85
CA LYS A 55 -5.63 3.21 -5.56
C LYS A 55 -5.45 2.34 -6.79
N GLU A 56 -6.54 2.09 -7.52
CA GLU A 56 -6.52 1.25 -8.72
C GLU A 56 -5.34 1.54 -9.66
N LYS A 57 -4.62 0.49 -10.05
CA LYS A 57 -3.44 0.48 -10.92
C LYS A 57 -2.17 1.13 -10.36
N ASP A 58 -2.23 1.72 -9.16
CA ASP A 58 -1.01 2.19 -8.50
C ASP A 58 -0.11 1.01 -8.12
N ALA A 59 1.19 1.24 -8.11
CA ALA A 59 2.15 0.29 -7.59
C ALA A 59 1.90 0.08 -6.09
N CYS A 60 2.01 -1.18 -5.64
CA CYS A 60 1.69 -1.53 -4.27
C CYS A 60 2.75 -2.45 -3.67
N THR A 61 2.79 -2.43 -2.35
CA THR A 61 3.61 -3.31 -1.53
C THR A 61 2.71 -4.24 -0.73
N LEU A 62 3.14 -5.49 -0.52
CA LEU A 62 2.35 -6.47 0.22
C LEU A 62 2.27 -6.13 1.70
N LEU A 63 1.10 -6.37 2.30
CA LEU A 63 0.88 -6.18 3.74
C LEU A 63 1.90 -6.96 4.59
N GLU A 64 2.26 -8.17 4.16
CA GLU A 64 3.23 -9.07 4.83
C GLU A 64 4.66 -8.51 4.86
N THR A 65 4.99 -7.57 3.97
CA THR A 65 6.32 -6.94 3.94
C THR A 65 6.46 -5.77 4.91
N LYS A 66 5.45 -5.56 5.77
CA LYS A 66 5.47 -4.58 6.85
C LYS A 66 6.60 -4.90 7.84
N LEU A 67 7.44 -3.91 8.08
CA LEU A 67 8.54 -3.99 9.04
C LEU A 67 8.05 -3.61 10.43
N VAL A 68 7.43 -4.57 11.11
CA VAL A 68 6.88 -4.39 12.48
C VAL A 68 7.96 -3.87 13.43
N ASN A 69 9.16 -4.45 13.40
CA ASN A 69 10.30 -4.07 14.24
C ASN A 69 10.87 -2.66 13.95
N TYR A 70 10.40 -1.98 12.90
CA TYR A 70 10.88 -0.65 12.51
C TYR A 70 9.74 0.37 12.49
N GLY A 71 8.76 0.24 13.40
CA GLY A 71 7.64 1.18 13.53
C GLY A 71 6.52 0.94 12.51
N GLY A 72 6.38 -0.30 12.03
CA GLY A 72 5.29 -0.67 11.11
C GLY A 72 5.47 -0.12 9.68
N LYS A 73 6.70 0.16 9.26
CA LYS A 73 6.97 0.79 7.96
C LYS A 73 6.85 -0.18 6.79
N TYR A 74 6.49 0.34 5.62
CA TYR A 74 6.55 -0.38 4.36
C TYR A 74 7.78 0.01 3.55
N VAL A 75 8.40 -0.95 2.87
CA VAL A 75 9.54 -0.68 1.98
C VAL A 75 9.04 -0.34 0.59
N ARG A 76 9.60 0.71 -0.03
CA ARG A 76 9.33 1.16 -1.41
C ARG A 76 7.97 1.79 -1.67
N GLY A 77 6.91 1.42 -0.96
CA GLY A 77 5.60 2.03 -1.17
C GLY A 77 4.55 1.53 -0.20
N CYS A 78 3.35 2.08 -0.33
CA CYS A 78 2.23 1.70 0.52
C CYS A 78 1.47 0.48 0.00
N PRO A 79 0.76 -0.23 0.89
CA PRO A 79 -0.25 -1.18 0.47
C PRO A 79 -1.43 -0.48 -0.20
N CYS A 80 -2.29 -1.28 -0.81
CA CYS A 80 -3.53 -0.79 -1.40
C CYS A 80 -4.51 -0.34 -0.31
N ARG A 81 -5.33 0.67 -0.62
CA ARG A 81 -6.45 1.07 0.23
C ARG A 81 -7.53 -0.02 0.28
N PHE A 82 -8.39 0.05 1.29
CA PHE A 82 -9.53 -0.87 1.42
C PHE A 82 -10.36 -0.97 0.12
N GLY A 83 -10.81 -2.19 -0.19
CA GLY A 83 -11.50 -2.51 -1.45
C GLY A 83 -10.58 -2.81 -2.63
N TYR A 84 -9.25 -2.84 -2.41
CA TYR A 84 -8.27 -3.18 -3.43
C TYR A 84 -7.25 -4.21 -2.94
N THR A 85 -6.87 -5.14 -3.82
CA THR A 85 -5.85 -6.16 -3.56
C THR A 85 -4.59 -5.90 -4.37
N CYS A 86 -3.44 -6.07 -3.74
CA CYS A 86 -2.13 -5.96 -4.38
C CYS A 86 -1.77 -7.26 -5.10
N ARG A 87 -1.82 -7.28 -6.45
CA ARG A 87 -1.51 -8.47 -7.26
C ARG A 87 -0.80 -8.13 -8.57
N SER A 88 -0.24 -9.13 -9.23
CA SER A 88 0.34 -8.95 -10.56
C SER A 88 -0.75 -8.69 -11.60
N ALA A 89 -0.43 -7.96 -12.67
CA ALA A 89 -1.35 -7.72 -13.79
C ALA A 89 -1.85 -9.02 -14.46
N ARG A 90 -1.15 -10.14 -14.29
CA ARG A 90 -1.59 -11.46 -14.75
C ARG A 90 -2.55 -12.17 -13.77
N GLY A 91 -2.99 -11.51 -12.71
CA GLY A 91 -3.87 -12.08 -11.68
C GLY A 91 -3.16 -13.03 -10.71
N LEU A 92 -1.86 -13.24 -10.84
CA LEU A 92 -1.08 -14.08 -9.92
C LEU A 92 -0.91 -13.38 -8.57
N LYS A 93 -1.24 -14.10 -7.49
CA LYS A 93 -0.86 -13.71 -6.13
C LYS A 93 0.67 -13.73 -6.03
N PRO A 94 1.31 -12.63 -5.61
CA PRO A 94 2.75 -12.58 -5.48
C PRO A 94 3.24 -13.47 -4.34
N MET A 95 4.31 -14.21 -4.60
CA MET A 95 5.00 -14.99 -3.58
C MET A 95 6.16 -14.15 -3.00
N PRO A 96 6.34 -14.10 -1.67
CA PRO A 96 7.45 -13.40 -1.04
C PRO A 96 8.79 -13.95 -1.55
N GLY A 97 9.72 -13.06 -1.90
CA GLY A 97 11.03 -13.42 -2.47
C GLY A 97 11.11 -13.49 -4.00
N SER A 98 9.99 -13.37 -4.73
CA SER A 98 10.01 -13.35 -6.20
C SER A 98 10.31 -11.95 -6.77
N LEU A 99 10.99 -11.88 -7.92
CA LEU A 99 11.15 -10.63 -8.69
C LEU A 99 9.80 -10.05 -9.19
N ALA A 100 8.69 -10.80 -9.09
CA ALA A 100 7.37 -10.30 -9.49
C ALA A 100 6.83 -9.21 -8.54
N ILE A 101 7.38 -9.09 -7.32
CA ILE A 101 6.99 -8.08 -6.32
C ILE A 101 7.14 -6.65 -6.86
N PHE A 102 8.04 -6.42 -7.81
CA PHE A 102 8.26 -5.11 -8.44
C PHE A 102 7.17 -4.71 -9.45
N THR A 103 6.28 -5.63 -9.82
CA THR A 103 5.24 -5.41 -10.85
C THR A 103 3.83 -5.38 -10.28
N LEU A 104 3.70 -5.37 -8.95
CA LEU A 104 2.42 -5.44 -8.28
C LEU A 104 1.68 -4.13 -8.37
N LYS A 105 0.38 -4.25 -8.60
CA LYS A 105 -0.53 -3.12 -8.67
C LYS A 105 -1.81 -3.41 -7.90
N CYS A 106 -2.47 -2.34 -7.49
CA CYS A 106 -3.78 -2.44 -6.86
C CYS A 106 -4.85 -2.73 -7.91
N PHE A 107 -5.62 -3.79 -7.70
CA PHE A 107 -6.82 -4.10 -8.46
C PHE A 107 -8.01 -4.13 -7.51
N LYS A 108 -9.23 -3.92 -8.01
CA LYS A 108 -10.43 -4.08 -7.16
C LYS A 108 -10.43 -5.47 -6.54
N ALA A 109 -10.65 -5.52 -5.23
CA ALA A 109 -10.82 -6.77 -4.51
C ALA A 109 -12.07 -7.50 -5.03
N THR A 110 -11.98 -8.81 -5.13
CA THR A 110 -13.14 -9.67 -5.32
C THR A 110 -13.96 -9.76 -4.02
N PRO A 111 -15.25 -10.15 -4.09
CA PRO A 111 -16.07 -10.29 -2.87
C PRO A 111 -15.43 -11.19 -1.81
N ALA A 112 -14.81 -12.30 -2.24
CA ALA A 112 -14.09 -13.21 -1.35
C ALA A 112 -12.89 -12.54 -0.65
N GLU A 113 -12.10 -11.74 -1.38
CA GLU A 113 -10.96 -11.00 -0.80
C GLU A 113 -11.40 -9.89 0.17
N LEU A 114 -12.59 -9.32 -0.05
CA LEU A 114 -13.15 -8.31 0.84
C LEU A 114 -13.66 -8.93 2.15
N GLU A 115 -14.28 -10.11 2.06
CA GLU A 115 -14.72 -10.89 3.21
C GLU A 115 -13.52 -11.30 4.08
N GLU A 116 -12.45 -11.81 3.45
CA GLU A 116 -11.17 -12.14 4.10
C GLU A 116 -10.55 -10.91 4.81
N ALA A 117 -10.47 -9.76 4.12
CA ALA A 117 -9.91 -8.53 4.70
C ALA A 117 -10.73 -8.00 5.89
N THR A 118 -12.04 -8.24 5.89
CA THR A 118 -12.94 -7.81 6.98
C THR A 118 -12.71 -8.66 8.23
N LYS A 119 -12.67 -10.00 8.09
CA LYS A 119 -12.38 -10.91 9.20
C LYS A 119 -11.03 -10.59 9.88
N ILE A 120 -10.00 -10.31 9.08
CA ILE A 120 -8.68 -9.93 9.60
C ILE A 120 -8.74 -8.61 10.37
N SER A 121 -9.54 -7.63 9.93
CA SER A 121 -9.69 -6.35 10.60
C SER A 121 -10.44 -6.42 11.93
N GLU A 122 -11.27 -7.44 12.12
CA GLU A 122 -12.02 -7.71 13.36
C GLU A 122 -11.23 -8.57 14.37
N GLY A 123 -10.00 -8.97 14.03
CA GLY A 123 -9.13 -9.75 14.89
C GLY A 123 -9.43 -11.25 14.90
N GLU A 124 -10.21 -11.75 13.93
CA GLU A 124 -10.37 -13.19 13.73
C GLU A 124 -9.12 -13.78 13.05
N GLU A 125 -8.59 -14.85 13.63
CA GLU A 125 -7.57 -15.68 12.99
C GLU A 125 -8.22 -16.45 11.83
N VAL A 126 -7.94 -16.04 10.60
CA VAL A 126 -8.42 -16.76 9.41
C VAL A 126 -7.50 -17.96 9.15
N PHE A 127 -8.00 -19.16 9.43
CA PHE A 127 -7.31 -20.41 9.13
C PHE A 127 -7.61 -20.85 7.70
N TYR A 128 -6.58 -21.29 6.97
CA TYR A 128 -6.73 -21.78 5.60
C TYR A 128 -6.44 -23.29 5.55
N GLU A 129 -7.31 -24.05 4.90
CA GLU A 129 -6.97 -25.38 4.41
C GLU A 129 -6.32 -25.22 3.03
N GLU A 130 -5.07 -25.65 2.89
CA GLU A 130 -4.42 -25.80 1.59
C GLU A 130 -4.67 -27.21 1.08
N ILE A 131 -5.52 -27.35 0.06
CA ILE A 131 -5.66 -28.61 -0.66
C ILE A 131 -4.50 -28.70 -1.65
N ILE A 132 -3.63 -29.70 -1.47
CA ILE A 132 -2.45 -29.93 -2.31
C ILE A 132 -2.69 -31.19 -3.15
N GLU A 133 -2.79 -31.05 -4.48
CA GLU A 133 -2.71 -32.16 -5.45
C GLU A 133 -1.41 -32.02 -6.25
N ASP A 134 -0.67 -33.13 -6.42
CA ASP A 134 0.59 -33.19 -7.19
C ASP A 134 1.62 -32.09 -6.80
N GLY A 135 1.69 -31.76 -5.52
CA GLY A 135 2.60 -30.73 -5.00
C GLY A 135 2.24 -29.29 -5.40
N LYS A 136 1.01 -29.06 -5.88
CA LYS A 136 0.47 -27.74 -6.21
C LYS A 136 -0.74 -27.44 -5.34
N VAL A 137 -0.75 -26.24 -4.75
CA VAL A 137 -1.93 -25.71 -4.04
C VAL A 137 -3.01 -25.43 -5.08
N ILE A 138 -4.10 -26.20 -5.05
CA ILE A 138 -5.22 -26.11 -5.99
C ILE A 138 -6.37 -25.26 -5.44
N GLU A 139 -6.55 -25.23 -4.11
CA GLU A 139 -7.61 -24.46 -3.48
C GLU A 139 -7.15 -23.98 -2.10
N LYS A 140 -7.44 -22.72 -1.77
CA LYS A 140 -7.34 -22.19 -0.41
C LYS A 140 -8.75 -21.93 0.08
N LYS A 141 -9.18 -22.71 1.07
CA LYS A 141 -10.50 -22.56 1.67
C LYS A 141 -10.37 -21.98 3.08
N ILE A 142 -11.16 -20.96 3.37
CA ILE A 142 -11.26 -20.39 4.72
C ILE A 142 -12.00 -21.40 5.59
N ILE A 143 -11.40 -21.76 6.73
CA ILE A 143 -11.99 -22.60 7.76
C ILE A 143 -12.40 -21.67 8.92
N ASP A 144 -13.63 -21.83 9.40
CA ASP A 144 -14.23 -21.11 10.54
C ASP A 144 -13.95 -21.88 11.85
#